data_AF-A0A661S1D2-F1
#
_entry.id   AF-A0A661S1D2-F1
#
_cell.length_a   1.000
_cell.length_b   1.000
_cell.length_c   1.000
_cell.angle_alpha   90.00
_cell.angle_beta   90.00
_cell.angle_gamma   90.00
#
_symmetry.space_group_name_H-M   'P 1'
#
loop_
_entity.id
_entity.type
_entity.pdbx_description
1 polymer ?
#
loop_
_entity_poly.entity_id
_entity_poly.type
_entity_poly.pdbx_seq_one_letter_code
_entity_poly.pdbx_strand_id
1 'polypeptide(L)' 'MDISFIDGRLENIYSKVLKGSRLSKEDGICIYKTHDLIGLGQIANHVRQSLHGNKAFYIYNQHLNYT' A
#
# COMPACT_ATOMS: atom_id res chain seq x y z
N MET A 1 -13.58 -0.79 -9.97
CA MET A 1 -13.28 0.55 -9.43
C MET A 1 -12.20 1.07 -10.33
N ASP A 2 -12.51 2.07 -11.16
CA ASP A 2 -11.50 2.63 -12.06
C ASP A 2 -10.57 3.51 -11.23
N ILE A 3 -9.33 3.04 -11.06
CA ILE A 3 -8.28 3.78 -10.38
C ILE A 3 -7.62 4.68 -11.42
N SER A 4 -7.60 5.98 -11.16
CA SER A 4 -6.85 6.96 -11.96
C SER A 4 -5.63 7.42 -11.17
N PHE A 5 -4.47 7.41 -11.82
CA PHE A 5 -3.22 7.91 -11.23
C PHE A 5 -2.86 9.27 -11.83
N ILE A 6 -2.49 10.22 -10.97
CA ILE A 6 -1.87 11.48 -11.38
C ILE A 6 -0.41 11.20 -11.80
N ASP A 7 0.25 10.29 -11.08
CA ASP A 7 1.58 9.80 -11.44
C ASP A 7 1.49 8.51 -12.25
N GLY A 8 1.62 8.60 -13.57
CA GLY A 8 1.51 7.46 -14.48
C GLY A 8 2.52 6.32 -14.19
N ARG A 9 3.60 6.58 -13.44
CA ARG A 9 4.53 5.50 -13.04
C ARG A 9 3.86 4.48 -12.12
N LEU A 10 2.79 4.88 -11.42
CA LEU A 10 2.01 4.00 -10.55
C LEU A 10 1.19 2.95 -11.31
N GLU A 11 0.90 3.15 -12.60
CA GLU A 11 0.17 2.17 -13.43
C GLU A 11 0.94 0.84 -13.55
N ASN A 12 2.26 0.92 -13.74
CA ASN A 12 3.12 -0.27 -13.80
C ASN A 12 3.17 -0.98 -12.44
N ILE A 13 3.30 -0.21 -11.36
CA ILE A 13 3.26 -0.73 -9.98
C ILE A 13 1.95 -1.46 -9.72
N TYR A 14 0.82 -0.83 -10.07
CA TYR A 14 -0.50 -1.41 -9.88
C TYR A 14 -0.69 -2.68 -10.70
N SER A 15 -0.20 -2.71 -11.95
CA SER A 15 -0.24 -3.90 -12.80
C SER A 15 0.53 -5.08 -12.21
N LYS A 16 1.69 -4.85 -11.60
CA LYS A 16 2.46 -5.88 -10.89
C LYS A 16 1.71 -6.39 -9.65
N VAL A 17 1.11 -5.47 -8.89
CA VAL A 17 0.30 -5.78 -7.71
C VAL A 17 -0.91 -6.65 -8.08
N LEU A 18 -1.64 -6.31 -9.14
CA LEU A 18 -2.78 -7.11 -9.62
C LEU A 18 -2.39 -8.53 -10.04
N LYS A 19 -1.16 -8.71 -10.55
CA LYS A 19 -0.61 -10.01 -10.91
C LYS A 19 -0.04 -10.78 -9.71
N GLY A 20 -0.10 -10.24 -8.49
CA GLY A 20 0.54 -10.82 -7.31
C GLY A 20 2.06 -10.90 -7.42
N SER A 21 2.68 -10.10 -8.29
CA SER A 21 4.13 -10.13 -8.53
C SER A 21 4.88 -9.36 -7.45
N ARG A 22 6.05 -9.87 -7.07
CA ARG A 22 6.94 -9.17 -6.13
C ARG A 22 7.46 -7.87 -6.75
N LEU A 23 7.37 -6.77 -6.01
CA LEU A 23 7.96 -5.49 -6.42
C LEU A 23 9.49 -5.51 -6.28
N SER A 24 10.19 -4.85 -7.19
CA SER A 24 11.64 -4.69 -7.14
C SER A 24 12.07 -3.55 -6.22
N LYS A 25 13.38 -3.36 -6.05
CA LYS A 25 13.93 -2.21 -5.32
C LYS A 25 13.61 -0.89 -6.02
N GLU A 26 13.69 -0.87 -7.34
CA GLU A 26 13.43 0.29 -8.19
C GLU A 26 11.96 0.70 -8.11
N ASP A 27 11.06 -0.28 -8.06
CA ASP A 27 9.63 -0.06 -7.81
C ASP A 27 9.42 0.63 -6.45
N GLY A 28 10.12 0.18 -5.40
CA GLY A 28 10.10 0.81 -4.09
C GLY A 28 10.59 2.26 -4.12
N ILE A 29 11.70 2.54 -4.82
CA ILE A 29 12.22 3.91 -4.98
C ILE A 29 11.22 4.78 -5.75
N CYS A 30 10.55 4.24 -6.77
CA CYS A 30 9.51 4.94 -7.53
C CYS A 30 8.36 5.36 -6.62
N ILE A 31 7.87 4.42 -5.80
CA ILE A 31 6.82 4.65 -4.80
C ILE A 31 7.23 5.75 -3.82
N TYR A 32 8.45 5.71 -3.27
CA TYR A 32 8.93 6.73 -2.34
C TYR A 32 9.04 8.14 -2.94
N LYS A 33 9.17 8.25 -4.28
CA LYS A 33 9.32 9.53 -4.98
C LYS A 33 8.00 10.09 -5.51
N THR A 34 6.88 9.36 -5.39
CA THR A 34 5.59 9.86 -5.88
C THR A 34 4.98 10.84 -4.89
N HIS A 35 4.29 11.85 -5.43
CA HIS A 35 3.43 12.76 -4.65
C HIS A 35 1.95 12.39 -4.80
N ASP A 36 1.63 11.41 -5.64
CA ASP A 36 0.27 10.89 -5.81
C ASP A 36 -0.07 9.91 -4.67
N LEU A 37 -0.21 10.47 -3.47
CA LEU A 37 -0.49 9.71 -2.25
C LEU A 37 -1.86 9.02 -2.30
N ILE A 38 -2.83 9.62 -3.00
CA ILE A 38 -4.16 9.04 -3.15
C ILE A 38 -4.10 7.82 -4.07
N GLY A 39 -3.46 7.95 -5.24
CA GLY A 39 -3.23 6.84 -6.16
C GLY A 39 -2.46 5.70 -5.48
N LEU A 40 -1.34 6.02 -4.81
CA LEU A 40 -0.57 5.02 -4.07
C LEU A 40 -1.39 4.38 -2.94
N GLY A 41 -2.18 5.17 -2.21
CA GLY A 41 -3.07 4.70 -1.15
C GLY A 41 -4.13 3.73 -1.67
N GLN A 42 -4.66 3.93 -2.88
CA GLN A 42 -5.59 3.00 -3.51
C GLN A 42 -4.93 1.65 -3.83
N ILE A 43 -3.69 1.66 -4.34
CA ILE A 43 -2.90 0.42 -4.55
C ILE A 43 -2.70 -0.32 -3.22
N ALA A 44 -2.26 0.39 -2.18
CA ALA A 44 -2.03 -0.19 -0.86
C ALA A 44 -3.33 -0.75 -0.25
N ASN A 45 -4.43 -0.02 -0.38
CA ASN A 45 -5.74 -0.45 0.11
C ASN A 45 -6.25 -1.69 -0.63
N HIS A 46 -6.02 -1.82 -1.94
CA HIS A 46 -6.36 -3.03 -2.69
C HIS A 46 -5.66 -4.27 -2.10
N VAL A 47 -4.35 -4.18 -1.84
CA VAL A 47 -3.60 -5.29 -1.22
C VAL A 47 -4.08 -5.56 0.20
N ARG A 48 -4.33 -4.51 0.99
CA ARG A 48 -4.83 -4.67 2.36
C ARG A 48 -6.21 -5.35 2.39
N GLN A 49 -7.11 -4.99 1.48
CA GLN A 49 -8.45 -5.58 1.38
C GLN A 49 -8.40 -7.03 0.86
N SER A 50 -7.49 -7.37 -0.06
CA SER A 50 -7.35 -8.75 -0.52
C SER A 50 -6.86 -9.69 0.59
N LEU A 51 -6.00 -9.20 1.49
CA LEU A 51 -5.48 -9.98 2.62
C LEU A 51 -6.43 -10.03 3.83
N HIS A 52 -7.19 -8.96 4.09
CA HIS A 52 -7.87 -8.78 5.37
C HIS A 52 -9.36 -8.41 5.26
N GLY A 53 -9.91 -8.27 4.05
CA GLY A 53 -11.25 -7.73 3.84
C GLY A 53 -11.41 -6.37 4.50
N ASN A 54 -12.58 -6.08 5.09
CA ASN A 54 -12.82 -4.83 5.82
C ASN A 54 -12.48 -4.90 7.33
N LYS A 55 -11.66 -5.87 7.76
CA LYS A 55 -11.29 -6.03 9.17
C LYS A 55 -10.16 -5.07 9.53
N ALA A 56 -10.26 -4.48 10.72
CA ALA A 56 -9.19 -3.78 11.41
C ALA A 56 -8.90 -4.51 12.72
N PHE A 57 -7.62 -4.72 13.02
CA PHE A 57 -7.17 -5.38 14.24
C PHE A 57 -6.57 -4.32 15.18
N TYR A 58 -6.72 -4.52 16.48
CA TYR A 58 -6.12 -3.66 17.51
C TYR A 58 -5.41 -4.53 18.54
N ILE A 59 -4.44 -3.94 19.24
CA ILE A 59 -3.68 -4.62 20.29
C ILE A 59 -3.89 -3.85 21.59
N TYR A 60 -4.21 -4.56 22.67
CA TYR A 60 -4.11 -4.02 24.03
C TYR A 60 -2.69 -4.27 24.54
N ASN A 61 -1.89 -3.21 24.66
CA ASN A 61 -0.55 -3.27 25.24
C ASN A 61 -0.54 -2.54 26.57
N GLN A 62 -0.20 -3.25 27.64
CA GLN A 62 0.01 -2.65 28.95
C GLN A 62 1.52 -2.55 29.21
N HIS A 63 2.01 -1.34 29.45
CA HIS A 63 3.39 -1.09 29.84
C HIS A 63 3.43 -0.58 31.28
N LEU A 64 4.13 -1.29 32.15
CA LEU A 64 4.36 -0.90 33.54
C LEU A 64 5.74 -0.26 33.64
N ASN A 65 5.77 1.05 33.91
CA ASN A 65 6.99 1.74 34.28
C ASN A 65 7.08 1.78 35.80
N TYR A 66 8.03 1.03 36.37
CA TYR A 66 8.43 1.22 37.76
C TYR A 66 9.45 2.37 37.83
N THR A 67 9.51 3.06 38.98
CA THR A 67 10.55 4.07 39.26
C THR A 67 11.94 3.47 39.16
#